data_AF-A0A536GW80-F1
#
_entry.id   AF-A0A536GW80-F1
#
_cell.length_a   1.000
_cell.length_b   1.000
_cell.length_c   1.000
_cell.angle_alpha   90.00
_cell.angle_beta   90.00
_cell.angle_gamma   90.00
#
_symmetry.space_group_name_H-M   'P 1'
#
loop_
_entity.id
_entity.type
_entity.pdbx_description
1 polymer ?
#
loop_
_entity_poly.entity_id
_entity_poly.type
_entity_poly.pdbx_seq_one_letter_code
_entity_poly.pdbx_strand_id
1 'polypeptide(L)'
;MIARPNRYERWDGSQEPFGRDAEDLFDRLAEDLFQGGDFDYALHRLMSRGWRDRQGRRLPGFEEMLERLRQKRVQQLKRYNLNDVFSNIRERLNDILRRERQGIAERVEQAPESASRVLQRIVKKKLQELDSLPDDVGGTIRKLNDYEFMDEGAAQAFQQLMEELKQQVSQTYFKNMTRTMQQLQPEHLGEIKEMLRDLNQMLRDRLEGKPPKFDQFMQRFGH
;
A
#
# COMPACT_ATOMS: atom_id res chain seq x y z
N MET A 1 7.84 19.01 25.95
CA MET A 1 8.55 17.73 26.04
C MET A 1 8.53 17.08 24.67
N ILE A 2 9.68 16.98 24.01
CA ILE A 2 9.81 16.45 22.65
C ILE A 2 9.96 14.93 22.76
N ALA A 3 9.01 14.17 22.20
CA ALA A 3 9.09 12.71 22.14
C ALA A 3 10.18 12.32 21.13
N ARG A 4 11.20 11.60 21.59
CA ARG A 4 12.28 11.07 20.73
C ARG A 4 11.70 10.04 19.76
N PRO A 5 12.09 10.05 18.46
CA PRO A 5 11.69 9.02 17.52
C PRO A 5 12.28 7.66 17.96
N ASN A 6 11.43 6.64 18.07
CA ASN A 6 11.89 5.28 18.39
C ASN A 6 12.64 4.71 17.18
N ARG A 7 13.97 4.80 17.22
CA ARG A 7 14.87 4.16 16.26
C ARG A 7 15.12 2.73 16.72
N TYR A 8 14.73 1.76 15.90
CA TYR A 8 15.03 0.35 16.16
C TYR A 8 16.43 0.08 15.62
N GLU A 9 17.37 -0.20 16.51
CA GLU A 9 18.73 -0.60 16.16
C GLU A 9 18.88 -2.12 16.34
N ARG A 10 19.82 -2.71 15.62
CA ARG A 10 20.17 -4.13 15.81
C ARG A 10 20.74 -4.30 17.22
N TRP A 11 20.32 -5.36 17.92
CA TRP A 11 20.86 -5.70 19.23
C TRP A 11 22.33 -6.11 19.09
N ASP A 12 23.24 -5.26 19.57
CA ASP A 12 24.68 -5.50 19.58
C ASP A 12 25.22 -5.70 21.01
N GLY A 13 24.33 -5.70 22.00
CA GLY A 13 24.68 -5.91 23.40
C GLY A 13 25.21 -4.67 24.12
N SER A 14 25.42 -3.56 23.40
CA SER A 14 25.71 -2.25 24.01
C SER A 14 24.45 -1.50 24.43
N GLN A 15 23.27 -1.95 24.00
CA GLN A 15 22.01 -1.37 24.41
C GLN A 15 21.72 -1.71 25.87
N GLU A 16 21.48 -0.68 26.69
CA GLU A 16 20.97 -0.81 28.06
C GLU A 16 19.47 -0.47 28.08
N PRO A 17 18.57 -1.39 27.66
CA PRO A 17 17.13 -1.10 27.56
C PRO A 17 16.46 -0.82 28.91
N PHE A 18 17.11 -1.20 30.01
CA PHE A 18 16.59 -1.05 31.38
C PHE A 18 17.36 -0.04 32.24
N GLY A 19 18.53 0.44 31.80
CA GLY A 19 19.35 1.44 32.52
C GLY A 19 19.44 1.19 34.04
N ARG A 20 19.32 2.27 34.84
CA ARG A 20 19.29 2.21 36.32
C ARG A 20 18.02 1.56 36.91
N ASP A 21 17.03 1.26 36.08
CA ASP A 21 15.78 0.65 36.52
C ASP A 21 15.84 -0.88 36.52
N ALA A 22 17.01 -1.45 36.16
CA ALA A 22 17.27 -2.87 36.23
C ALA A 22 17.26 -3.40 37.68
N GLU A 23 17.79 -2.64 38.65
CA GLU A 23 17.78 -3.03 40.07
C GLU A 23 16.34 -3.12 40.61
N ASP A 24 15.51 -2.12 40.31
CA ASP A 24 14.08 -2.13 40.66
C ASP A 24 13.32 -3.31 40.02
N LEU A 25 13.74 -3.74 38.82
CA LEU A 25 13.20 -4.92 38.15
C LEU A 25 13.57 -6.21 38.89
N PHE A 26 14.83 -6.33 39.29
CA PHE A 26 15.33 -7.49 40.03
C PHE A 26 14.72 -7.58 41.43
N ASP A 27 14.56 -6.45 42.13
CA ASP A 27 13.89 -6.41 43.43
C ASP A 27 12.45 -6.93 43.34
N ARG A 28 11.74 -6.56 42.27
CA ARG A 28 10.36 -7.02 42.04
C ARG A 28 10.27 -8.49 41.66
N LEU A 29 11.20 -8.97 40.83
CA LEU A 29 11.31 -10.39 40.51
C LEU A 29 11.65 -11.20 41.76
N ALA A 30 12.54 -10.68 42.62
CA ALA A 30 12.89 -11.29 43.90
C ALA A 30 11.69 -11.34 44.84
N GLU A 31 10.88 -10.28 44.93
CA GLU A 31 9.67 -10.25 45.75
C GLU A 31 8.63 -11.29 45.31
N ASP A 32 8.46 -11.51 44.00
CA ASP A 32 7.60 -12.56 43.45
C ASP A 32 8.19 -13.98 43.68
N LEU A 33 9.52 -14.14 43.65
CA LEU A 33 10.20 -15.39 44.02
C LEU A 33 10.03 -15.73 45.50
N PHE A 34 10.12 -14.73 46.39
CA PHE A 34 9.92 -14.90 47.83
C PHE A 34 8.48 -15.29 48.20
N GLN A 35 7.49 -14.98 47.35
CA GLN A 35 6.11 -15.44 47.49
C GLN A 35 5.88 -16.91 47.04
N GLY A 36 6.95 -17.64 46.68
CA GLY A 36 6.92 -19.08 46.40
C GLY A 36 6.74 -19.44 44.91
N GLY A 37 6.99 -18.51 43.99
CA GLY A 37 6.91 -18.74 42.55
C GLY A 37 8.21 -19.24 41.92
N ASP A 38 8.08 -20.02 40.83
CA ASP A 38 9.19 -20.34 39.93
C ASP A 38 9.65 -19.08 39.17
N PHE A 39 10.95 -18.93 38.96
CA PHE A 39 11.55 -17.76 38.27
C PHE A 39 10.97 -17.58 36.87
N ASP A 40 10.79 -18.70 36.15
CA ASP A 40 10.22 -18.70 34.81
C ASP A 40 8.78 -18.16 34.81
N TYR A 41 8.01 -18.45 35.86
CA TYR A 41 6.66 -17.96 36.01
C TYR A 41 6.61 -16.44 36.28
N ALA A 42 7.49 -15.94 37.16
CA ALA A 42 7.60 -14.51 37.48
C ALA A 42 8.02 -13.71 36.23
N LEU A 43 9.02 -14.19 35.50
CA LEU A 43 9.48 -13.57 34.26
C LEU A 43 8.37 -13.60 33.18
N HIS A 44 7.69 -14.73 33.01
CA HIS A 44 6.61 -14.84 32.02
C HIS A 44 5.44 -13.90 32.34
N ARG A 45 5.08 -13.75 33.61
CA ARG A 45 4.03 -12.83 34.06
C ARG A 45 4.43 -11.37 33.83
N LEU A 46 5.65 -11.01 34.19
CA LEU A 46 6.23 -9.67 33.99
C LEU A 46 6.22 -9.30 32.50
N MET A 47 6.67 -10.20 31.63
CA MET A 47 6.71 -9.98 30.19
C MET A 47 5.31 -9.93 29.57
N SER A 48 4.37 -10.74 30.04
CA SER A 48 3.00 -10.77 29.52
C SER A 48 2.21 -9.50 29.88
N ARG A 49 2.26 -9.06 31.14
CA ARG A 49 1.50 -7.91 31.64
C ARG A 49 2.24 -6.57 31.49
N GLY A 50 3.56 -6.63 31.32
CA GLY A 50 4.43 -5.46 31.35
C GLY A 50 4.66 -4.95 32.76
N TRP A 51 5.43 -3.87 32.88
CA TRP A 51 5.78 -3.32 34.18
C TRP A 51 5.82 -1.80 34.18
N ARG A 52 5.83 -1.23 35.38
CA ARG A 52 6.03 0.20 35.60
C ARG A 52 7.15 0.38 36.61
N ASP A 53 8.07 1.29 36.30
CA ASP A 53 9.08 1.73 37.24
C ASP A 53 8.49 2.71 38.27
N ARG A 54 9.29 3.07 39.28
CA ARG A 54 8.92 4.04 40.32
C ARG A 54 8.76 5.47 39.77
N GLN A 55 9.33 5.75 38.60
CA GLN A 55 9.23 7.04 37.90
C GLN A 55 7.98 7.13 37.02
N GLY A 56 7.15 6.09 36.99
CA GLY A 56 5.92 6.02 36.20
C GLY A 56 6.15 5.65 34.73
N ARG A 57 7.38 5.35 34.30
CA ARG A 57 7.67 4.83 32.95
C ARG A 57 7.15 3.40 32.86
N ARG A 58 6.30 3.18 31.86
CA ARG A 58 5.62 1.90 31.64
C ARG A 58 6.24 1.18 30.46
N LEU A 59 6.77 -0.01 30.70
CA LEU A 59 7.09 -0.96 29.65
C LEU A 59 5.84 -1.82 29.37
N PRO A 60 5.26 -1.72 28.17
CA PRO A 60 4.08 -2.51 27.81
C PRO A 60 4.42 -4.00 27.78
N GLY A 61 3.47 -4.84 28.19
CA GLY A 61 3.60 -6.29 28.10
C GLY A 61 3.34 -6.80 26.69
N PHE A 62 3.69 -8.07 26.44
CA PHE A 62 3.42 -8.73 25.16
C PHE A 62 1.94 -8.75 24.82
N GLU A 63 1.04 -8.94 25.78
CA GLU A 63 -0.40 -8.92 25.51
C GLU A 63 -0.85 -7.56 24.96
N GLU A 64 -0.36 -6.48 25.57
CA GLU A 64 -0.66 -5.13 25.11
C GLU A 64 -0.04 -4.83 23.75
N MET A 65 1.19 -5.29 23.50
CA MET A 65 1.83 -5.14 22.18
C MET A 65 1.10 -5.93 21.09
N LEU A 66 0.68 -7.17 21.38
CA LEU A 66 -0.12 -8.00 20.48
C LEU A 66 -1.46 -7.36 20.17
N GLU A 67 -2.11 -6.79 21.18
CA GLU A 67 -3.39 -6.10 21.01
C GLU A 67 -3.22 -4.83 20.14
N ARG A 68 -2.18 -4.02 20.42
CA ARG A 68 -1.83 -2.88 19.56
C ARG A 68 -1.51 -3.31 18.13
N LEU A 69 -0.85 -4.45 17.94
CA LEU A 69 -0.53 -4.99 16.62
C LEU A 69 -1.79 -5.45 15.88
N ARG A 70 -2.71 -6.16 16.56
CA ARG A 70 -4.02 -6.53 16.01
C ARG A 70 -4.82 -5.30 15.62
N GLN A 71 -4.88 -4.28 16.48
CA GLN A 71 -5.57 -3.03 16.18
C GLN A 71 -4.94 -2.31 14.97
N LYS A 72 -3.62 -2.22 14.90
CA LYS A 72 -2.92 -1.69 13.72
C LYS A 72 -3.24 -2.50 12.46
N ARG A 73 -3.27 -3.83 12.55
CA ARG A 73 -3.66 -4.70 11.43
C ARG A 73 -5.09 -4.41 10.98
N VAL A 74 -6.05 -4.33 11.90
CA VAL A 74 -7.45 -4.00 11.59
C VAL A 74 -7.58 -2.61 10.97
N GLN A 75 -6.88 -1.60 11.50
CA GLN A 75 -6.90 -0.25 10.95
C GLN A 75 -6.27 -0.20 9.55
N GLN A 76 -5.17 -0.92 9.32
CA GLN A 76 -4.60 -1.03 7.98
C GLN A 76 -5.56 -1.75 7.03
N LEU A 77 -6.14 -2.87 7.42
CA LEU A 77 -7.12 -3.59 6.60
C LEU A 77 -8.36 -2.73 6.28
N LYS A 78 -8.91 -1.99 7.24
CA LYS A 78 -10.01 -1.03 7.00
C LYS A 78 -9.61 0.09 6.04
N ARG A 79 -8.37 0.59 6.15
CA ARG A 79 -7.82 1.61 5.24
C ARG A 79 -7.67 1.07 3.81
N TYR A 80 -7.46 -0.24 3.68
CA TYR A 80 -7.45 -0.98 2.43
C TYR A 80 -8.77 -1.76 2.23
N ASN A 81 -9.94 -1.19 2.55
CA ASN A 81 -11.26 -1.68 2.11
C ASN A 81 -11.40 -1.56 0.57
N LEU A 82 -10.44 -2.12 -0.13
CA LEU A 82 -10.41 -2.37 -1.55
C LEU A 82 -11.63 -3.20 -1.95
N ASN A 83 -12.12 -4.09 -1.07
CA ASN A 83 -13.30 -4.90 -1.34
C ASN A 83 -14.55 -4.06 -1.62
N ASP A 84 -14.80 -2.99 -0.87
CA ASP A 84 -15.96 -2.12 -1.10
C ASP A 84 -15.79 -1.31 -2.39
N VAL A 85 -14.59 -0.76 -2.61
CA VAL A 85 -14.27 0.00 -3.83
C VAL A 85 -14.37 -0.89 -5.07
N PHE A 86 -13.81 -2.10 -5.02
CA PHE A 86 -13.90 -3.07 -6.11
C PHE A 86 -15.32 -3.58 -6.33
N SER A 87 -16.13 -3.69 -5.27
CA SER A 87 -17.55 -4.06 -5.40
C SER A 87 -18.33 -2.95 -6.11
N ASN A 88 -18.11 -1.69 -5.74
CA ASN A 88 -18.72 -0.55 -6.42
C ASN A 88 -18.30 -0.45 -7.90
N ILE A 89 -17.02 -0.68 -8.21
CA ILE A 89 -16.54 -0.70 -9.60
C ILE A 89 -17.19 -1.86 -10.37
N ARG A 90 -17.26 -3.05 -9.78
CA ARG A 90 -17.90 -4.22 -10.39
C ARG A 90 -19.38 -3.95 -10.70
N GLU A 91 -20.11 -3.33 -9.77
CA GLU A 91 -21.50 -2.95 -9.97
C GLU A 91 -21.66 -1.98 -11.14
N ARG A 92 -20.85 -0.92 -11.18
CA ARG A 92 -20.85 0.04 -12.31
C ARG A 92 -20.52 -0.62 -13.64
N LEU A 93 -19.54 -1.52 -13.68
CA LEU A 93 -19.20 -2.29 -14.88
C LEU A 93 -20.39 -3.16 -15.33
N ASN A 94 -21.06 -3.83 -14.40
CA ASN A 94 -22.25 -4.62 -14.71
C ASN A 94 -23.37 -3.75 -15.32
N ASP A 95 -23.57 -2.53 -14.82
CA ASP A 95 -24.55 -1.60 -15.37
C ASP A 95 -24.18 -1.13 -16.78
N ILE A 96 -22.89 -0.85 -17.04
CA ILE A 96 -22.38 -0.54 -18.38
C ILE A 96 -22.64 -1.71 -19.34
N LEU A 97 -22.31 -2.94 -18.92
CA LEU A 97 -22.53 -4.14 -19.73
C LEU A 97 -24.01 -4.39 -20.01
N ARG A 98 -24.88 -4.13 -19.03
CA ARG A 98 -26.34 -4.24 -19.17
C ARG A 98 -26.86 -3.26 -20.22
N ARG A 99 -26.42 -2.00 -20.16
CA ARG A 99 -26.76 -0.95 -21.13
C ARG A 99 -26.28 -1.30 -22.53
N GLU A 100 -25.03 -1.75 -22.66
CA GLU A 100 -24.49 -2.17 -23.96
C GLU A 100 -25.30 -3.32 -24.55
N ARG A 101 -25.62 -4.37 -23.77
CA ARG A 101 -26.45 -5.48 -24.24
C ARG A 101 -27.84 -5.01 -24.69
N GLN A 102 -28.44 -4.07 -23.96
CA GLN A 102 -29.73 -3.49 -24.31
C GLN A 102 -29.64 -2.66 -25.60
N GLY A 103 -28.67 -1.75 -25.71
CA GLY A 103 -28.50 -0.92 -26.91
C GLY A 103 -28.10 -1.72 -28.15
N ILE A 104 -27.41 -2.86 -27.98
CA ILE A 104 -27.22 -3.85 -29.04
C ILE A 104 -28.56 -4.42 -29.50
N ALA A 105 -29.43 -4.84 -28.57
CA ALA A 105 -30.74 -5.42 -28.90
C ALA A 105 -31.65 -4.41 -29.62
N GLU A 106 -31.72 -3.17 -29.13
CA GLU A 106 -32.49 -2.09 -29.74
C GLU A 106 -32.01 -1.77 -31.16
N ARG A 107 -30.69 -1.75 -31.40
CA ARG A 107 -30.14 -1.56 -32.75
C ARG A 107 -30.47 -2.68 -33.71
N VAL A 108 -30.53 -3.93 -33.22
CA VAL A 108 -30.93 -5.07 -34.06
C VAL A 108 -32.40 -4.94 -34.46
N GLU A 109 -33.26 -4.52 -33.53
CA GLU A 109 -34.69 -4.34 -33.78
C GLU A 109 -34.99 -3.19 -34.75
N GLN A 110 -34.24 -2.09 -34.67
CA GLN A 110 -34.41 -0.91 -35.53
C GLN A 110 -33.77 -1.05 -36.92
N ALA A 111 -33.04 -2.13 -37.18
CA ALA A 111 -32.29 -2.29 -38.42
C ALA A 111 -33.19 -2.67 -39.61
N PRO A 112 -33.05 -1.99 -40.77
CA PRO A 112 -33.73 -2.39 -42.00
C PRO A 112 -33.39 -3.82 -42.42
N GLU A 113 -34.34 -4.58 -42.99
CA GLU A 113 -34.12 -5.97 -43.42
C GLU A 113 -32.90 -6.15 -44.34
N SER A 114 -32.62 -5.15 -45.18
CA SER A 114 -31.48 -5.13 -46.10
C SER A 114 -30.11 -5.07 -45.40
N ALA A 115 -30.02 -4.44 -44.23
CA ALA A 115 -28.80 -4.33 -43.42
C ALA A 115 -28.71 -5.41 -42.32
N SER A 116 -29.82 -6.10 -42.05
CA SER A 116 -29.98 -7.01 -40.91
C SER A 116 -28.94 -8.15 -40.88
N ARG A 117 -28.61 -8.76 -42.03
CA ARG A 117 -27.66 -9.90 -42.07
C ARG A 117 -26.23 -9.53 -41.66
N VAL A 118 -25.75 -8.35 -42.07
CA VAL A 118 -24.38 -7.90 -41.73
C VAL A 118 -24.35 -7.45 -40.27
N LEU A 119 -25.35 -6.68 -39.84
CA LEU A 119 -25.47 -6.23 -38.46
C LEU A 119 -25.55 -7.41 -37.49
N GLN A 120 -26.33 -8.44 -37.80
CA GLN A 120 -26.43 -9.65 -36.98
C GLN A 120 -25.07 -10.34 -36.76
N ARG A 121 -24.20 -10.37 -37.78
CA ARG A 121 -22.85 -10.94 -37.62
C ARG A 121 -21.98 -10.12 -36.68
N ILE A 122 -22.03 -8.80 -36.81
CA ILE A 122 -21.28 -7.87 -35.94
C ILE A 122 -21.77 -7.99 -34.50
N VAL A 123 -23.08 -7.96 -34.31
CA VAL A 123 -23.73 -8.09 -33.01
C VAL A 123 -23.39 -9.43 -32.35
N LYS A 124 -23.47 -10.54 -33.11
CA LYS A 124 -23.10 -11.85 -32.59
C LYS A 124 -21.65 -11.89 -32.10
N LYS A 125 -20.72 -11.29 -32.86
CA LYS A 125 -19.32 -11.20 -32.46
C LYS A 125 -19.16 -10.37 -31.18
N LYS A 126 -19.83 -9.22 -31.09
CA LYS A 126 -19.78 -8.36 -29.90
C LYS A 126 -20.33 -9.05 -28.66
N LEU A 127 -21.48 -9.74 -28.76
CA LEU A 127 -22.03 -10.52 -27.65
C LEU A 127 -21.07 -11.60 -27.17
N GLN A 128 -20.40 -12.30 -28.10
CA GLN A 128 -19.36 -13.28 -27.74
C GLN A 128 -18.17 -12.64 -27.02
N GLU A 129 -17.73 -11.46 -27.44
CA GLU A 129 -16.67 -10.72 -26.74
C GLU A 129 -17.11 -10.34 -25.32
N LEU A 130 -18.34 -9.87 -25.15
CA LEU A 130 -18.92 -9.53 -23.84
C LEU A 130 -19.14 -10.76 -22.93
N ASP A 131 -19.44 -11.93 -23.49
CA ASP A 131 -19.57 -13.19 -22.73
C ASP A 131 -18.20 -13.78 -22.35
N SER A 132 -17.13 -13.40 -23.06
CA SER A 132 -15.75 -13.85 -22.81
C SER A 132 -14.97 -12.97 -21.83
N LEU A 133 -15.63 -12.01 -21.17
CA LEU A 133 -14.99 -11.10 -20.24
C LEU A 133 -14.46 -11.86 -19.00
N PRO A 134 -13.26 -11.52 -18.50
CA PRO A 134 -12.74 -12.10 -17.26
C PRO A 134 -13.59 -11.74 -16.03
N ASP A 135 -13.63 -12.63 -15.02
CA ASP A 135 -14.35 -12.39 -13.76
C ASP A 135 -13.72 -11.27 -12.90
N ASP A 136 -12.48 -10.90 -13.19
CA ASP A 136 -11.75 -9.87 -12.47
C ASP A 136 -11.99 -8.47 -13.06
N VAL A 137 -12.05 -7.47 -12.17
CA VAL A 137 -12.35 -6.07 -12.53
C VAL A 137 -11.29 -5.49 -13.48
N GLY A 138 -10.01 -5.80 -13.26
CA GLY A 138 -8.91 -5.24 -14.06
C GLY A 138 -8.90 -5.80 -15.49
N GLY A 139 -9.12 -7.10 -15.64
CA GLY A 139 -9.25 -7.79 -16.91
C GLY A 139 -10.45 -7.30 -17.70
N THR A 140 -11.59 -7.11 -17.04
CA THR A 140 -12.79 -6.52 -17.66
C THR A 140 -12.51 -5.10 -18.17
N ILE A 141 -11.94 -4.21 -17.35
CA ILE A 141 -11.61 -2.84 -17.78
C ILE A 141 -10.66 -2.83 -18.98
N ARG A 142 -9.62 -3.67 -18.96
CA ARG A 142 -8.66 -3.76 -20.06
C ARG A 142 -9.34 -4.18 -21.37
N LYS A 143 -10.22 -5.19 -21.31
CA LYS A 143 -10.98 -5.65 -22.48
C LYS A 143 -11.94 -4.60 -22.99
N LEU A 144 -12.65 -3.91 -22.08
CA LEU A 144 -13.61 -2.86 -22.45
C LEU A 144 -12.94 -1.58 -22.95
N ASN A 145 -11.68 -1.32 -22.59
CA ASN A 145 -10.93 -0.19 -23.12
C ASN A 145 -10.67 -0.30 -24.63
N ASP A 146 -10.48 -1.53 -25.11
CA ASP A 146 -10.26 -1.81 -26.54
C ASP A 146 -11.58 -2.16 -27.26
N TYR A 147 -12.71 -2.16 -26.52
CA TYR A 147 -14.03 -2.52 -27.04
C TYR A 147 -14.75 -1.29 -27.60
N GLU A 148 -15.25 -1.42 -28.82
CA GLU A 148 -16.09 -0.40 -29.44
C GLU A 148 -17.55 -0.55 -28.99
N PHE A 149 -18.04 0.33 -28.13
CA PHE A 149 -19.43 0.30 -27.70
C PHE A 149 -20.37 0.62 -28.86
N MET A 150 -21.48 -0.12 -28.94
CA MET A 150 -22.59 0.29 -29.78
C MET A 150 -23.40 1.37 -29.03
N ASP A 151 -23.78 1.14 -27.77
CA ASP A 151 -24.58 2.09 -27.02
C ASP A 151 -23.76 3.33 -26.60
N GLU A 152 -24.24 4.53 -26.96
CA GLU A 152 -23.57 5.78 -26.59
C GLU A 152 -23.62 6.02 -25.08
N GLY A 153 -24.71 5.59 -24.43
CA GLY A 153 -24.86 5.70 -22.98
C GLY A 153 -23.86 4.81 -22.21
N ALA A 154 -23.63 3.59 -22.69
CA ALA A 154 -22.64 2.67 -22.15
C ALA A 154 -21.22 3.19 -22.35
N ALA A 155 -20.91 3.72 -23.53
CA ALA A 155 -19.62 4.34 -23.84
C ALA A 155 -19.32 5.51 -22.89
N GLN A 156 -20.28 6.42 -22.71
CA GLN A 156 -20.15 7.57 -21.82
C GLN A 156 -19.98 7.14 -20.36
N ALA A 157 -20.77 6.16 -19.89
CA ALA A 157 -20.67 5.65 -18.53
C ALA A 157 -19.31 4.98 -18.27
N PHE A 158 -18.76 4.25 -19.24
CA PHE A 158 -17.43 3.66 -19.14
C PHE A 158 -16.33 4.74 -19.10
N GLN A 159 -16.43 5.77 -19.93
CA GLN A 159 -15.49 6.90 -19.90
C GLN A 159 -15.51 7.64 -18.56
N GLN A 160 -16.69 7.89 -18.00
CA GLN A 160 -16.84 8.50 -16.68
C GLN A 160 -16.20 7.64 -15.59
N LEU A 161 -16.44 6.33 -15.60
CA LEU A 161 -15.79 5.39 -14.68
C LEU A 161 -14.26 5.46 -14.79
N MET A 162 -13.73 5.46 -16.02
CA MET A 162 -12.28 5.56 -16.25
C MET A 162 -11.68 6.87 -15.73
N GLU A 163 -12.40 7.98 -15.90
CA GLU A 163 -11.96 9.29 -15.41
C GLU A 163 -11.94 9.35 -13.87
N GLU A 164 -13.00 8.85 -13.22
CA GLU A 164 -13.05 8.74 -11.76
C GLU A 164 -11.90 7.87 -11.23
N LEU A 165 -11.62 6.73 -11.87
CA LEU A 165 -10.52 5.84 -11.50
C LEU A 165 -9.17 6.55 -11.64
N LYS A 166 -8.93 7.26 -12.74
CA LYS A 166 -7.70 8.06 -12.92
C LYS A 166 -7.54 9.10 -11.81
N GLN A 167 -8.61 9.80 -11.44
CA GLN A 167 -8.57 10.79 -10.37
C GLN A 167 -8.26 10.16 -9.02
N GLN A 168 -8.92 9.07 -8.65
CA GLN A 168 -8.69 8.36 -7.39
C GLN A 168 -7.26 7.81 -7.28
N VAL A 169 -6.77 7.22 -8.37
CA VAL A 169 -5.40 6.69 -8.47
C VAL A 169 -4.39 7.82 -8.33
N SER A 170 -4.59 8.93 -9.06
CA SER A 170 -3.73 10.12 -8.99
C SER A 170 -3.68 10.68 -7.57
N GLN A 171 -4.84 10.88 -6.93
CA GLN A 171 -4.92 11.36 -5.55
C GLN A 171 -4.19 10.44 -4.57
N THR A 172 -4.25 9.12 -4.79
CA THR A 172 -3.56 8.13 -3.95
C THR A 172 -2.05 8.21 -4.14
N TYR A 173 -1.57 8.30 -5.39
CA TYR A 173 -0.16 8.51 -5.70
C TYR A 173 0.36 9.82 -5.08
N PHE A 174 -0.37 10.93 -5.23
CA PHE A 174 0.01 12.21 -4.62
C PHE A 174 0.03 12.15 -3.10
N LYS A 175 -0.99 11.58 -2.45
CA LYS A 175 -1.00 11.42 -0.98
C LYS A 175 0.18 10.57 -0.49
N ASN A 176 0.51 9.50 -1.21
CA ASN A 176 1.67 8.66 -0.89
C ASN A 176 2.97 9.44 -1.11
N MET A 177 3.11 10.17 -2.22
CA MET A 177 4.27 11.02 -2.51
C MET A 177 4.46 12.10 -1.45
N THR A 178 3.41 12.84 -1.09
CA THR A 178 3.46 13.87 -0.03
C THR A 178 3.83 13.26 1.31
N ARG A 179 3.33 12.07 1.65
CA ARG A 179 3.73 11.38 2.88
C ARG A 179 5.19 10.98 2.84
N THR A 180 5.67 10.44 1.72
CA THR A 180 7.10 10.11 1.54
C THR A 180 7.95 11.37 1.62
N MET A 181 7.54 12.47 1.00
CA MET A 181 8.22 13.77 1.07
C MET A 181 8.18 14.38 2.47
N GLN A 182 7.12 14.20 3.25
CA GLN A 182 7.04 14.61 4.66
C GLN A 182 7.90 13.73 5.58
N GLN A 183 8.17 12.49 5.17
CA GLN A 183 9.10 11.58 5.86
C GLN A 183 10.57 11.86 5.47
N LEU A 184 10.81 12.43 4.29
CA LEU A 184 12.10 12.99 3.90
C LEU A 184 12.27 14.35 4.61
N GLN A 185 13.01 14.36 5.72
CA GLN A 185 13.43 15.61 6.36
C GLN A 185 14.21 16.49 5.36
N PRO A 186 14.08 17.82 5.42
CA PRO A 186 14.87 18.73 4.58
C PRO A 186 16.39 18.54 4.73
N GLU A 187 16.84 17.97 5.85
CA GLU A 187 18.22 17.57 6.13
C GLU A 187 18.72 16.48 5.14
N HIS A 188 17.85 15.57 4.70
CA HIS A 188 18.21 14.50 3.74
C HIS A 188 18.14 14.94 2.27
N LEU A 189 17.51 16.08 1.96
CA LEU A 189 17.45 16.60 0.59
C LEU A 189 18.81 17.13 0.11
N GLY A 190 19.64 17.63 1.03
CA GLY A 190 21.01 18.08 0.73
C GLY A 190 21.88 16.93 0.24
N GLU A 191 21.92 15.83 1.01
CA GLU A 191 22.70 14.63 0.68
C GLU A 191 22.25 13.99 -0.64
N ILE A 192 20.93 13.91 -0.88
CA ILE A 192 20.39 13.36 -2.15
C ILE A 192 20.78 14.25 -3.35
N LYS A 193 20.76 15.58 -3.19
CA LYS A 193 21.15 16.51 -4.26
C LYS A 193 22.64 16.42 -4.59
N GLU A 194 23.48 16.24 -3.58
CA GLU A 194 24.92 16.02 -3.77
C GLU A 194 25.19 14.68 -4.47
N MET A 195 24.51 13.62 -4.06
CA MET A 195 24.60 12.30 -4.71
C MET A 195 24.21 12.36 -6.20
N LEU A 196 23.12 13.05 -6.56
CA LEU A 196 22.69 13.20 -7.96
C LEU A 196 23.67 14.03 -8.80
N ARG A 197 24.37 14.99 -8.19
CA ARG A 197 25.41 15.77 -8.86
C ARG A 197 26.64 14.91 -9.15
N ASP A 198 27.08 14.14 -8.16
CA ASP A 198 28.24 13.24 -8.30
C ASP A 198 27.94 12.10 -9.28
N LEU A 199 26.72 11.58 -9.30
CA LEU A 199 26.26 10.59 -10.29
C LEU A 199 26.28 11.16 -11.71
N ASN A 200 25.77 12.37 -11.93
CA ASN A 200 25.82 13.03 -13.24
C ASN A 200 27.25 13.27 -13.72
N GLN A 201 28.18 13.57 -12.81
CA GLN A 201 29.59 13.71 -13.13
C GLN A 201 30.19 12.37 -13.59
N MET A 202 29.90 11.27 -12.89
CA MET A 202 30.35 9.93 -13.33
C MET A 202 29.79 9.52 -14.69
N LEU A 203 28.53 9.84 -14.97
CA LEU A 203 27.92 9.56 -16.28
C LEU A 203 28.62 10.33 -17.40
N ARG A 204 29.00 11.59 -17.15
CA ARG A 204 29.80 12.39 -18.10
C ARG A 204 31.19 11.84 -18.30
N ASP A 205 31.90 11.50 -17.21
CA ASP A 205 33.25 10.96 -17.28
C ASP A 205 33.28 9.66 -18.12
N ARG A 206 32.26 8.79 -17.94
CA ARG A 206 32.11 7.56 -18.73
C ARG A 206 31.81 7.82 -20.21
N LEU A 207 30.99 8.82 -20.52
CA LEU A 207 30.70 9.24 -21.90
C LEU A 207 31.91 9.86 -22.59
N GLU A 208 32.78 10.53 -21.83
CA GLU A 208 34.06 11.08 -22.29
C GLU A 208 35.18 10.04 -22.35
N GLY A 209 34.90 8.76 -22.05
CA GLY A 209 35.89 7.67 -22.06
C GLY A 209 36.88 7.69 -20.90
N LYS A 210 36.63 8.51 -19.86
CA LYS A 210 37.41 8.53 -18.62
C LYS A 210 36.88 7.48 -17.64
N PRO A 211 37.74 6.87 -16.81
CA PRO A 211 37.28 5.94 -15.78
C PRO A 211 36.43 6.71 -14.75
N PRO A 212 35.15 6.35 -14.55
CA PRO A 212 34.31 7.01 -13.56
C PRO A 212 34.83 6.70 -12.16
N LYS A 213 34.81 7.70 -11.27
CA LYS A 213 35.27 7.58 -9.87
C LYS A 213 34.27 6.83 -8.99
N PHE A 214 33.93 5.61 -9.39
CA PHE A 214 32.92 4.79 -8.72
C PHE A 214 33.29 4.46 -7.27
N ASP A 215 34.57 4.17 -7.01
CA ASP A 215 35.02 3.83 -5.65
C ASP A 215 34.82 4.98 -4.66
N GLN A 216 35.06 6.22 -5.09
CA GLN A 216 34.85 7.42 -4.26
C GLN A 216 33.36 7.71 -4.05
N PHE A 217 32.53 7.43 -5.07
CA PHE A 217 31.08 7.53 -4.96
C PHE A 217 30.54 6.51 -3.94
N MET A 218 30.98 5.24 -4.04
CA MET A 218 30.58 4.18 -3.10
C MET A 218 31.09 4.43 -1.68
N GLN A 219 32.28 5.02 -1.50
CA GLN A 219 32.76 5.42 -0.18
C GLN A 219 31.91 6.52 0.48
N ARG A 220 31.33 7.43 -0.31
CA ARG A 220 30.54 8.56 0.21
C ARG A 220 29.05 8.27 0.36
N PHE A 221 28.48 7.40 -0.49
CA PHE A 221 27.03 7.16 -0.55
C PHE A 221 26.62 5.68 -0.46
N GLY A 222 27.57 4.75 -0.40
CA GLY A 222 27.31 3.31 -0.29
C GLY A 222 27.15 2.88 1.17
N HIS A 223 25.97 3.11 1.73
CA HIS A 223 25.51 2.50 2.99
C HIS A 223 24.50 1.39 2.70
#